data_AF-A0A924TLI9-F1
#
_entry.id   AF-A0A924TLI9-F1
#
_cell.length_a   1.000
_cell.length_b   1.000
_cell.length_c   1.000
_cell.angle_alpha   90.00
_cell.angle_beta   90.00
_cell.angle_gamma   90.00
#
_symmetry.space_group_name_H-M   'P 1'
#
loop_
_entity.id
_entity.type
_entity.pdbx_description
1 polymer ?
#
loop_
_entity_poly.entity_id
_entity_poly.type
_entity_poly.pdbx_seq_one_letter_code
_entity_poly.pdbx_strand_id
1 'polypeptide(L)'
;MLTRHTALNPLPNDSRTPTALHTLDLRRTDTLVFAGGGNRCMWQAGLVSQLLDAGWRLPVQLVGTSAGAGVATALMAGKVAEGLQACKTLYANNPRIADFSALWRGRVGFAHQHIFPAWVASY
;
A
#
# COMPACT_ATOMS: atom_id res chain seq x y z
N MET A 1 -60.03 2.79 22.84
CA MET A 1 -58.73 3.47 22.69
C MET A 1 -57.87 2.59 21.79
N LEU A 2 -57.85 2.85 20.48
CA LEU A 2 -57.05 2.09 19.50
C LEU A 2 -55.79 2.88 19.13
N THR A 3 -54.63 2.28 19.34
CA THR A 3 -53.31 2.79 18.96
C THR A 3 -53.15 2.67 17.45
N ARG A 4 -52.95 3.78 16.74
CA ARG A 4 -52.62 3.78 15.30
C ARG A 4 -51.16 3.36 15.13
N HIS A 5 -50.93 2.26 14.40
CA HIS A 5 -49.64 1.94 13.82
C HIS A 5 -49.30 2.95 12.72
N THR A 6 -48.27 3.75 12.92
CA THR A 6 -47.69 4.61 11.88
C THR A 6 -46.89 3.72 10.94
N ALA A 7 -47.41 3.47 9.73
CA ALA A 7 -46.64 2.83 8.67
C ALA A 7 -45.48 3.76 8.28
N LEU A 8 -44.25 3.22 8.31
CA LEU A 8 -43.08 3.88 7.76
C LEU A 8 -43.30 4.10 6.25
N ASN A 9 -43.13 5.33 5.78
CA ASN A 9 -43.12 5.62 4.35
C ASN A 9 -42.04 4.76 3.65
N PRO A 10 -42.33 4.18 2.49
CA PRO A 10 -41.30 3.52 1.70
C PRO A 10 -40.23 4.54 1.30
N LEU A 11 -38.96 4.14 1.43
CA LEU A 11 -37.82 4.91 0.93
C LEU A 11 -38.02 5.17 -0.57
N PRO A 12 -37.65 6.36 -1.08
CA PRO A 12 -37.78 6.66 -2.50
C PRO A 12 -37.00 5.63 -3.32
N ASN A 13 -37.66 5.14 -4.38
CA ASN A 13 -37.11 4.20 -5.34
C ASN A 13 -35.91 4.85 -6.05
N ASP A 14 -34.72 4.65 -5.50
CA ASP A 14 -33.47 5.09 -6.10
C ASP A 14 -33.15 4.15 -7.28
N SER A 15 -33.69 4.50 -8.45
CA SER A 15 -33.46 3.80 -9.71
C SER A 15 -32.03 4.00 -10.27
N ARG A 16 -31.05 4.31 -9.42
CA ARG A 16 -29.64 4.20 -9.78
C ARG A 16 -29.32 2.72 -9.85
N THR A 17 -29.53 2.12 -11.02
CA THR A 17 -28.84 0.90 -11.44
C THR A 17 -27.40 0.98 -10.94
N PRO A 18 -26.90 0.02 -10.16
CA PRO A 18 -25.49 0.01 -9.78
C PRO A 18 -24.70 0.10 -11.07
N THR A 19 -23.94 1.18 -11.24
CA THR A 19 -23.06 1.33 -12.40
C THR A 19 -22.25 0.05 -12.46
N ALA A 20 -22.48 -0.76 -13.51
CA ALA A 20 -21.70 -1.97 -13.72
C ALA A 20 -20.24 -1.55 -13.62
N LEU A 21 -19.47 -2.14 -12.70
CA LEU A 21 -18.05 -1.89 -12.59
C LEU A 21 -17.46 -2.23 -13.95
N HIS A 22 -17.16 -1.21 -14.75
CA HIS A 22 -16.48 -1.39 -16.01
C HIS A 22 -15.23 -2.23 -15.73
N THR A 23 -14.99 -3.25 -16.56
CA THR A 23 -13.76 -4.03 -16.49
C THR A 23 -12.59 -3.06 -16.56
N LEU A 24 -11.84 -2.94 -15.47
CA LEU A 24 -10.73 -1.99 -15.35
C LEU A 24 -9.61 -2.43 -16.30
N ASP A 25 -9.41 -1.68 -17.39
CA ASP A 25 -8.32 -1.95 -18.34
C ASP A 25 -7.02 -1.28 -17.91
N LEU A 26 -6.22 -2.01 -17.14
CA LEU A 26 -4.92 -1.53 -16.64
C LEU A 26 -3.87 -1.35 -17.75
N ARG A 27 -4.08 -1.88 -18.98
CA ARG A 27 -3.08 -1.81 -20.07
C ARG A 27 -2.91 -0.39 -20.63
N ARG A 28 -3.89 0.48 -20.41
CA ARG A 28 -3.86 1.90 -20.81
C ARG A 28 -3.26 2.81 -19.75
N THR A 29 -2.72 2.24 -18.68
CA THR A 29 -2.11 3.01 -17.60
C THR A 29 -0.67 3.33 -17.95
N ASP A 30 -0.35 4.61 -18.15
CA ASP A 30 1.01 5.06 -18.47
C ASP A 30 1.85 5.34 -17.22
N THR A 31 1.21 5.53 -16.06
CA THR A 31 1.88 5.87 -14.81
C THR A 31 1.31 5.08 -13.64
N LEU A 32 2.20 4.47 -12.86
CA LEU A 32 1.86 3.85 -11.58
C LEU A 32 2.51 4.63 -10.44
N VAL A 33 1.69 5.04 -9.47
CA VAL A 33 2.13 5.83 -8.31
C VAL A 33 2.11 4.98 -7.05
N PHE A 34 3.25 4.91 -6.37
CA PHE A 34 3.45 4.19 -5.12
C PHE A 34 3.42 5.15 -3.94
N ALA A 35 2.38 5.01 -3.11
CA ALA A 35 2.24 5.80 -1.91
C ALA A 35 3.24 5.35 -0.84
N GLY A 36 3.86 6.32 -0.16
CA GLY A 36 4.62 6.07 1.06
C GLY A 36 3.75 5.57 2.23
N GLY A 37 4.39 5.17 3.32
CA GLY A 37 3.67 4.67 4.51
C GLY A 37 4.51 3.86 5.50
N GLY A 38 5.84 3.88 5.34
CA GLY A 38 6.75 2.96 6.00
C GLY A 38 6.70 1.56 5.38
N ASN A 39 7.28 0.56 6.06
CA ASN A 39 7.32 -0.82 5.58
C ASN A 39 5.95 -1.43 5.22
N ARG A 40 4.86 -0.84 5.71
CA ARG A 40 3.50 -1.24 5.33
C ARG A 40 3.29 -1.13 3.82
N CYS A 41 3.97 -0.23 3.10
CA CYS A 41 3.79 -0.09 1.65
C CYS A 41 4.26 -1.31 0.83
N MET A 42 4.96 -2.28 1.43
CA MET A 42 5.42 -3.48 0.73
C MET A 42 4.29 -4.34 0.14
N TRP A 43 3.04 -4.19 0.62
CA TRP A 43 1.89 -4.82 -0.03
C TRP A 43 1.73 -4.37 -1.48
N GLN A 44 2.12 -3.13 -1.82
CA GLN A 44 2.05 -2.60 -3.18
C GLN A 44 2.99 -3.38 -4.12
N ALA A 45 4.19 -3.72 -3.64
CA ALA A 45 5.13 -4.55 -4.39
C ALA A 45 4.56 -5.95 -4.65
N GLY A 46 3.97 -6.57 -3.61
CA GLY A 46 3.34 -7.89 -3.74
C GLY A 46 2.15 -7.90 -4.70
N LEU A 47 1.28 -6.88 -4.66
CA LEU A 47 0.18 -6.74 -5.63
C LEU A 47 0.72 -6.65 -7.06
N VAL A 48 1.72 -5.81 -7.29
CA VAL A 48 2.29 -5.64 -8.63
C VAL A 48 2.97 -6.92 -9.11
N SER A 49 3.70 -7.63 -8.25
CA SER A 49 4.27 -8.95 -8.60
C SER A 49 3.20 -9.94 -9.06
N GLN A 50 2.07 -10.04 -8.33
CA GLN A 50 0.97 -10.92 -8.75
C GLN A 50 0.37 -10.51 -10.10
N LEU A 51 0.26 -9.21 -10.38
CA LEU A 51 -0.23 -8.72 -11.67
C LEU A 51 0.77 -9.04 -12.79
N LEU A 52 2.07 -8.87 -12.55
CA LEU A 52 3.13 -9.22 -13.50
C LEU A 52 3.12 -10.73 -13.83
N ASP A 53 2.97 -11.58 -12.81
CA ASP A 53 2.86 -13.03 -12.98
C ASP A 53 1.60 -13.42 -13.77
N ALA A 54 0.52 -12.63 -13.65
CA ALA A 54 -0.69 -12.77 -14.45
C ALA A 54 -0.57 -12.20 -15.89
N GLY A 55 0.62 -11.75 -16.30
CA GLY A 55 0.90 -11.25 -17.65
C GLY A 55 0.65 -9.75 -17.85
N TRP A 56 0.37 -9.00 -16.77
CA TRP A 56 0.38 -7.54 -16.84
C TRP A 56 1.81 -7.03 -17.05
N ARG A 57 1.94 -5.81 -17.57
CA ARG A 57 3.23 -5.14 -17.79
C ARG A 57 3.27 -3.87 -16.97
N LEU A 58 4.44 -3.58 -16.40
CA LEU A 58 4.65 -2.30 -15.72
C LEU A 58 4.42 -1.14 -16.70
N PRO A 59 3.74 -0.08 -16.26
CA PRO A 59 3.68 1.18 -16.99
C PRO A 59 5.07 1.77 -17.23
N VAL A 60 5.18 2.63 -18.24
CA VAL A 60 6.44 3.28 -18.61
C VAL A 60 6.97 4.22 -17.53
N GLN A 61 6.10 4.74 -16.66
CA GLN A 61 6.46 5.62 -15.55
C GLN A 61 6.05 5.03 -14.21
N LEU A 62 7.04 4.90 -13.31
CA LEU A 62 6.81 4.56 -11.91
C LEU A 62 7.21 5.76 -11.05
N VAL A 63 6.28 6.24 -10.23
CA VAL A 63 6.52 7.36 -9.30
C VAL A 63 6.33 6.84 -7.89
N GLY A 64 7.24 7.14 -6.98
CA GLY A 64 7.10 6.74 -5.59
C GLY A 64 7.52 7.83 -4.63
N THR A 65 6.87 7.89 -3.47
CA THR A 65 7.22 8.82 -2.39
C THR A 65 7.66 8.08 -1.14
N SER A 66 8.76 8.50 -0.52
CA SER A 66 9.33 7.87 0.68
C SER A 66 9.50 6.35 0.49
N ALA A 67 8.94 5.52 1.36
CA ALA A 67 8.98 4.06 1.23
C ALA A 67 8.40 3.55 -0.11
N GLY A 68 7.44 4.28 -0.71
CA GLY A 68 6.91 3.95 -2.04
C GLY A 68 7.96 4.09 -3.16
N ALA A 69 8.95 4.99 -3.00
CA ALA A 69 10.05 5.11 -3.96
C ALA A 69 10.91 3.84 -3.98
N GLY A 70 11.20 3.25 -2.82
CA GLY A 70 11.95 1.99 -2.77
C GLY A 70 11.17 0.82 -3.38
N VAL A 71 9.83 0.79 -3.25
CA VAL A 71 9.00 -0.20 -3.97
C VAL A 71 9.13 -0.03 -5.49
N ALA A 72 9.03 1.21 -5.99
CA ALA A 72 9.21 1.49 -7.42
C ALA A 72 10.59 1.05 -7.92
N THR A 73 11.66 1.39 -7.18
CA THR A 73 13.03 0.96 -7.49
C THR A 73 13.17 -0.56 -7.51
N ALA A 74 12.61 -1.25 -6.51
CA ALA A 74 12.63 -2.71 -6.43
C ALA A 74 12.04 -3.39 -7.67
N LEU A 75 10.90 -2.86 -8.13
CA LEU A 75 10.20 -3.35 -9.31
C LEU A 75 11.01 -3.09 -10.58
N MET A 76 11.57 -1.89 -10.76
CA MET A 76 12.43 -1.59 -11.91
C MET A 76 13.70 -2.44 -11.94
N ALA A 77 14.27 -2.73 -10.77
CA ALA A 77 15.48 -3.54 -10.64
C ALA A 77 15.21 -5.05 -10.75
N GLY A 78 13.95 -5.49 -10.76
CA GLY A 78 13.59 -6.91 -10.71
C GLY A 78 13.97 -7.60 -9.39
N LYS A 79 14.09 -6.84 -8.30
CA LYS A 79 14.66 -7.28 -7.00
C LYS A 79 13.67 -7.16 -5.84
N VAL A 80 12.38 -7.36 -6.11
CA VAL A 80 11.32 -7.20 -5.11
C VAL A 80 11.53 -8.14 -3.91
N ALA A 81 11.90 -9.39 -4.15
CA ALA A 81 12.10 -10.39 -3.11
C ALA A 81 13.31 -10.05 -2.23
N GLU A 82 14.43 -9.66 -2.85
CA GLU A 82 15.68 -9.30 -2.20
C GLU A 82 15.49 -8.11 -1.26
N GLY A 83 14.86 -7.05 -1.73
CA GLY A 83 14.66 -5.90 -0.85
C GLY A 83 13.57 -6.10 0.21
N LEU A 84 12.58 -6.97 -0.02
CA LEU A 84 11.70 -7.43 1.07
C LEU A 84 12.52 -8.16 2.14
N GLN A 85 13.43 -9.03 1.72
CA GLN A 85 14.29 -9.77 2.64
C GLN A 85 15.25 -8.85 3.38
N ALA A 86 15.86 -7.87 2.70
CA ALA A 86 16.68 -6.83 3.32
C ALA A 86 15.87 -6.03 4.37
N CYS A 87 14.64 -5.65 4.04
CA CYS A 87 13.70 -5.04 4.99
C CYS A 87 13.48 -5.93 6.21
N LYS A 88 13.15 -7.21 6.03
CA LYS A 88 12.93 -8.14 7.15
C LYS A 88 14.17 -8.24 8.05
N THR A 89 15.35 -8.39 7.46
CA THR A 89 16.62 -8.48 8.19
C THR A 89 16.92 -7.19 8.98
N LEU A 90 16.76 -6.02 8.36
CA LEU A 90 17.00 -4.73 9.01
C LEU A 90 16.05 -4.51 10.20
N TYR A 91 14.81 -4.97 10.11
CA TYR A 91 13.83 -4.84 11.19
C TYR A 91 14.03 -5.89 12.29
N ALA A 92 14.33 -7.14 11.93
CA ALA A 92 14.61 -8.20 12.90
C ALA A 92 15.82 -7.88 13.78
N ASN A 93 16.82 -7.20 13.22
CA ASN A 93 18.05 -6.83 13.93
C ASN A 93 17.98 -5.49 14.67
N ASN A 94 16.80 -4.85 14.75
CA ASN A 94 16.65 -3.55 15.39
C ASN A 94 15.77 -3.63 16.66
N PRO A 95 16.37 -3.82 17.85
CA PRO A 95 15.64 -3.93 19.11
C PRO A 95 14.89 -2.65 19.50
N ARG A 96 15.23 -1.50 18.91
CA ARG A 96 14.56 -0.21 19.18
C ARG A 96 13.22 -0.05 18.46
N ILE A 97 12.88 -0.95 17.54
CA ILE A 97 11.57 -0.97 16.87
C ILE A 97 10.47 -1.46 17.82
N ALA A 98 10.83 -2.28 18.80
CA ALA A 98 9.93 -2.76 19.85
C ALA A 98 9.94 -1.87 21.10
N ASP A 99 10.51 -0.66 21.04
CA ASP A 99 10.51 0.26 22.18
C ASP A 99 9.15 0.97 22.34
N PHE A 100 8.15 0.19 22.76
CA PHE A 100 6.84 0.69 23.17
C PHE A 100 6.93 1.72 24.30
N SER A 101 8.02 1.70 25.09
CA SER A 101 8.25 2.63 26.19
C SER A 101 8.65 4.04 25.71
N ALA A 102 9.24 4.18 24.52
CA ALA A 102 9.49 5.47 23.87
C ALA A 102 8.23 6.08 23.25
N LEU A 103 7.32 5.23 22.75
CA LEU A 103 5.99 5.62 22.25
C LEU A 103 5.12 6.20 23.38
N TRP A 104 5.16 5.58 24.56
CA TRP A 104 4.48 6.08 25.78
C TRP A 104 5.10 7.36 26.36
N ARG A 105 6.33 7.72 25.98
CA ARG A 105 7.04 8.94 26.41
C ARG A 105 7.05 10.06 25.37
N GLY A 106 6.21 9.97 24.33
CA GLY A 106 6.04 11.01 23.32
C GLY A 106 7.27 11.25 22.43
N ARG A 107 8.27 10.36 22.46
CA ARG A 107 9.49 10.46 21.65
C ARG A 107 9.45 9.42 20.55
N VAL A 108 8.83 9.78 19.44
CA VAL A 108 8.90 8.98 18.22
C VAL A 108 10.29 9.18 17.61
N GLY A 109 11.27 8.39 18.05
CA GLY A 109 12.56 8.31 17.38
C GLY A 109 12.34 7.71 15.99
N PHE A 110 12.46 8.50 14.93
CA PHE A 110 12.30 8.03 13.56
C PHE A 110 13.47 7.12 13.16
N ALA A 111 13.38 5.82 13.52
CA ALA A 111 14.32 4.77 13.09
C ALA A 111 14.45 4.70 11.55
N HIS A 112 13.48 5.28 10.86
CA HIS A 112 13.39 5.48 9.42
C HIS A 112 14.58 6.20 8.77
N GLN A 113 15.31 7.08 9.48
CA GLN A 113 16.44 7.80 8.90
C GLN A 113 17.60 6.89 8.46
N HIS A 114 17.75 5.71 9.05
CA HIS A 114 18.82 4.76 8.70
C HIS A 114 18.27 3.58 7.91
N ILE A 115 17.04 3.17 8.20
CA ILE A 115 16.39 2.04 7.53
C ILE A 115 16.10 2.35 6.06
N PHE A 116 15.57 3.53 5.73
CA PHE A 116 15.20 3.82 4.34
C PHE A 116 16.40 3.91 3.38
N PRO A 117 17.51 4.61 3.72
CA PRO A 117 18.68 4.60 2.85
C PRO A 117 19.30 3.20 2.69
N ALA A 118 19.43 2.44 3.78
CA ALA A 118 19.97 1.08 3.74
C ALA A 118 19.08 0.14 2.92
N TRP A 119 17.76 0.32 3.00
CA TRP A 119 16.80 -0.44 2.22
C TRP A 119 16.84 -0.08 0.74
N VAL A 120 16.87 1.22 0.39
CA VAL A 120 17.04 1.67 -1.00
C VAL A 120 18.34 1.13 -1.59
N ALA A 121 19.43 1.11 -0.81
CA ALA A 121 20.73 0.58 -1.24
C ALA A 121 20.77 -0.96 -1.41
N SER A 122 19.73 -1.69 -1.03
CA SER A 122 19.67 -3.16 -1.18
C SER A 122 19.19 -3.63 -2.56
N TYR A 123 18.75 -2.70 -3.40
CA TYR A 123 18.33 -2.91 -4.77
C TYR A 123 19.45 -2.54 -5.73
#